data_AF-A0A938VR76-F1
#
_entry.id   AF-A0A938VR76-F1
#
_cell.length_a   1.000
_cell.length_b   1.000
_cell.length_c   1.000
_cell.angle_alpha   90.00
_cell.angle_beta   90.00
_cell.angle_gamma   90.00
#
_symmetry.space_group_name_H-M   'P 1'
#
loop_
_entity.id
_entity.type
_entity.pdbx_description
1 polymer ?
#
loop_
_entity_poly.entity_id
_entity_poly.type
_entity_poly.pdbx_seq_one_letter_code
_entity_poly.pdbx_strand_id
1 'polypeptide(L)'
;MDEDLRATESVVHTVRKMRGNKGVYYLVDRKTGKSPSITLWASEQDLQATEQDANRVRAQSAQAGGRTIVSVERFEVAVAETDAS
;
A
#
# COMPACT_ATOMS: atom_id res chain seq x y z
N MET A 1 13.77 -13.23 -1.56
CA MET A 1 12.43 -13.22 -2.17
C MET A 1 11.35 -13.43 -1.12
N ASP A 2 11.48 -14.43 -0.22
CA ASP A 2 10.50 -14.65 0.86
C ASP A 2 10.49 -13.57 1.94
N GLU A 3 11.65 -12.98 2.25
CA GLU A 3 11.78 -11.94 3.28
C GLU A 3 11.11 -10.62 2.87
N ASP A 4 11.24 -10.23 1.60
CA ASP A 4 10.54 -9.08 1.01
C ASP A 4 9.01 -9.27 1.03
N LEU A 5 8.54 -10.49 0.77
CA LEU A 5 7.12 -10.80 0.81
C LEU A 5 6.58 -10.74 2.25
N ARG A 6 7.32 -11.27 3.23
CA ARG A 6 6.94 -11.19 4.66
C ARG A 6 6.93 -9.77 5.20
N ALA A 7 7.93 -8.96 4.85
CA ALA A 7 7.96 -7.54 5.20
C ALA A 7 6.75 -6.81 4.61
N THR A 8 6.37 -7.15 3.39
CA THR A 8 5.19 -6.63 2.70
C THR A 8 3.88 -7.07 3.35
N GLU A 9 3.75 -8.34 3.75
CA GLU A 9 2.56 -8.86 4.44
C GLU A 9 2.31 -8.14 5.77
N SER A 10 3.38 -7.88 6.53
CA SER A 10 3.29 -7.11 7.79
C SER A 10 2.77 -5.68 7.57
N VAL A 11 3.20 -5.05 6.48
CA VAL A 11 2.78 -3.71 6.07
C VAL A 11 1.31 -3.70 5.63
N VAL A 12 0.91 -4.67 4.81
CA VAL A 12 -0.48 -4.87 4.40
C VAL A 12 -1.38 -5.07 5.63
N HIS A 13 -0.94 -5.88 6.61
CA HIS A 13 -1.70 -6.11 7.84
C HIS A 13 -1.84 -4.86 8.69
N THR A 14 -0.77 -4.08 8.82
CA THR A 14 -0.80 -2.82 9.58
C THR A 14 -1.76 -1.82 8.94
N VAL A 15 -1.68 -1.64 7.62
CA VAL A 15 -2.56 -0.73 6.87
C VAL A 15 -4.01 -1.19 6.91
N ARG A 16 -4.28 -2.50 6.85
CA ARG A 16 -5.63 -3.06 6.99
C ARG A 16 -6.31 -2.74 8.32
N LYS A 17 -5.53 -2.53 9.38
CA LYS A 17 -6.06 -2.18 10.71
C LYS A 17 -6.32 -0.68 10.88
N MET A 18 -5.86 0.15 9.95
CA MET A 18 -6.09 1.60 10.02
C MET A 18 -7.57 1.92 9.81
N ARG A 19 -8.06 2.90 10.56
CA ARG A 19 -9.47 3.30 10.50
C ARG A 19 -9.85 3.69 9.07
N GLY A 20 -10.96 3.17 8.59
CA GLY A 20 -11.48 3.49 7.25
C GLY A 20 -10.77 2.76 6.11
N ASN A 21 -9.75 1.93 6.36
CA ASN A 21 -9.17 1.12 5.27
C ASN A 21 -10.22 0.13 4.72
N LYS A 22 -10.28 0.03 3.39
CA LYS A 22 -11.20 -0.84 2.64
C LYS A 22 -10.49 -1.95 1.89
N GLY A 23 -9.16 -1.90 1.82
CA GLY A 23 -8.37 -2.89 1.10
C GLY A 23 -6.98 -2.37 0.78
N VAL A 24 -6.15 -3.32 0.36
CA VAL A 24 -4.80 -3.08 -0.11
C VAL A 24 -4.52 -3.99 -1.29
N TYR A 25 -4.00 -3.43 -2.39
CA TYR A 25 -3.35 -4.19 -3.44
C TYR A 25 -1.85 -3.97 -3.34
N TYR A 26 -1.09 -5.07 -3.41
CA TYR A 26 0.35 -5.02 -3.57
C TYR A 26 0.70 -5.60 -4.93
N LEU A 27 1.30 -4.77 -5.78
CA LEU A 27 1.63 -5.12 -7.15
C LEU A 27 3.12 -5.38 -7.24
N VAL A 28 3.54 -6.33 -8.08
CA VAL A 28 4.96 -6.65 -8.30
C VAL A 28 5.23 -6.77 -9.78
N ASP A 29 6.02 -5.86 -10.32
CA ASP A 29 6.65 -6.01 -11.62
C ASP A 29 7.99 -6.73 -11.45
N ARG A 30 8.02 -8.01 -11.81
CA ARG A 30 9.23 -8.84 -11.69
C ARG A 30 10.32 -8.49 -12.69
N LYS A 31 9.97 -7.81 -13.80
CA LYS A 31 10.95 -7.43 -14.84
C LYS A 31 11.71 -6.19 -14.44
N THR A 32 11.01 -5.21 -13.86
CA THR A 32 11.62 -3.91 -13.47
C THR A 32 11.95 -3.82 -11.99
N GLY A 33 11.49 -4.76 -11.17
CA GLY A 33 11.65 -4.77 -9.71
C GLY A 33 10.71 -3.79 -8.97
N LYS A 34 9.86 -3.06 -9.70
CA LYS A 34 8.90 -2.11 -9.11
C LYS A 34 7.82 -2.84 -8.33
N SER A 35 7.40 -2.25 -7.21
CA SER A 35 6.34 -2.81 -6.39
C SER A 35 5.42 -1.73 -5.79
N PRO A 36 4.50 -1.17 -6.59
CA PRO A 36 3.56 -0.19 -6.09
C PRO A 36 2.50 -0.85 -5.19
N SER A 37 2.04 -0.11 -4.19
CA SER A 37 0.91 -0.50 -3.35
C SER A 37 -0.24 0.49 -3.49
N ILE A 38 -1.46 -0.02 -3.60
CA ILE A 38 -2.70 0.77 -3.64
C ILE A 38 -3.44 0.50 -2.34
N THR A 39 -3.85 1.56 -1.64
CA THR A 39 -4.64 1.46 -0.42
C THR A 39 -5.98 2.16 -0.64
N LEU A 40 -7.07 1.47 -0.32
CA LEU A 40 -8.42 1.99 -0.48
C LEU A 40 -8.97 2.46 0.86
N TRP A 41 -9.71 3.57 0.85
CA TRP A 41 -10.24 4.20 2.07
C TRP A 41 -11.73 4.49 1.92
N ALA A 42 -12.42 4.52 3.06
CA ALA A 42 -13.86 4.81 3.15
C ALA A 42 -14.20 6.25 2.80
N SER A 43 -13.27 7.17 3.09
CA SER A 43 -13.42 8.60 2.91
C SER A 43 -12.05 9.26 2.73
N GLU A 44 -12.03 10.45 2.15
CA GLU A 44 -10.80 11.25 2.05
C GLU A 44 -10.29 11.63 3.45
N GLN A 45 -11.19 11.89 4.40
CA GLN A 45 -10.82 12.23 5.77
C GLN A 45 -10.10 11.06 6.47
N ASP A 46 -10.54 9.82 6.25
CA ASP A 46 -9.85 8.64 6.77
C ASP A 46 -8.47 8.44 6.12
N LEU A 47 -8.34 8.70 4.81
CA LEU A 47 -7.03 8.70 4.14
C LEU A 47 -6.10 9.75 4.76
N GLN A 48 -6.54 11.01 4.86
CA GLN A 48 -5.72 12.09 5.40
C GLN A 48 -5.31 11.85 6.86
N ALA A 49 -6.24 11.34 7.69
CA ALA A 49 -5.98 11.06 9.09
C ALA A 49 -4.96 9.93 9.32
N THR A 50 -4.85 8.99 8.37
CA THR A 50 -3.98 7.81 8.47
C THR A 50 -2.73 7.90 7.60
N GLU A 51 -2.60 8.97 6.81
CA GLU A 51 -1.58 9.14 5.80
C GLU A 51 -0.17 9.18 6.36
N GLN A 52 0.05 9.88 7.47
CA GLN A 52 1.37 9.94 8.10
C GLN A 52 1.82 8.55 8.57
N ASP A 53 0.90 7.76 9.14
CA ASP A 53 1.18 6.40 9.56
C ASP A 53 1.42 5.48 8.35
N ALA A 54 0.61 5.60 7.29
CA ALA A 54 0.79 4.84 6.06
C ALA A 54 2.14 5.17 5.37
N ASN A 55 2.58 6.43 5.40
CA ASN A 55 3.87 6.86 4.87
C ASN A 55 5.03 6.33 5.70
N ARG A 56 4.91 6.36 7.04
CA ARG A 56 5.92 5.78 7.95
C ARG A 56 6.07 4.28 7.69
N VAL A 57 4.96 3.56 7.56
CA VAL A 57 4.97 2.12 7.26
C VAL A 57 5.64 1.85 5.92
N ARG A 58 5.31 2.59 4.85
CA ARG A 58 5.99 2.47 3.54
C ARG A 58 7.48 2.74 3.63
N ALA A 59 7.90 3.76 4.39
CA ALA A 59 9.32 4.11 4.53
C ALA A 59 10.09 2.99 5.24
N GLN A 60 9.50 2.38 6.27
CA GLN A 60 10.08 1.22 6.96
C GLN A 60 10.20 0.01 6.03
N SER A 61 9.19 -0.26 5.19
CA SER A 61 9.28 -1.36 4.21
C SER A 61 10.36 -1.11 3.17
N ALA A 62 10.44 0.14 2.69
CA ALA A 62 11.43 0.55 1.71
C ALA A 62 12.86 0.37 2.26
N GLN A 63 13.12 0.82 3.49
CA GLN A 63 14.41 0.63 4.15
C GLN A 63 14.76 -0.85 4.34
N ALA A 64 13.82 -1.67 4.82
CA ALA A 64 14.05 -3.09 5.07
C ALA A 64 14.39 -3.89 3.79
N GLY A 65 13.76 -3.54 2.66
CA GLY A 65 13.96 -4.19 1.36
C GLY A 65 15.03 -3.56 0.47
N GLY A 66 15.79 -2.57 0.96
CA GLY A 66 16.74 -1.81 0.12
C GLY A 66 16.07 -1.05 -1.05
N ARG A 67 14.80 -0.69 -0.88
CA ARG A 67 13.94 -0.04 -1.87
C ARG A 67 13.82 1.46 -1.57
N THR A 68 13.46 2.23 -2.58
CA THR A 68 13.19 3.67 -2.45
C THR A 68 11.74 3.95 -2.79
N ILE A 69 11.09 4.81 -2.01
CA ILE A 69 9.76 5.32 -2.36
C ILE A 69 9.96 6.31 -3.51
N VAL A 70 9.34 6.01 -4.66
CA VAL A 70 9.52 6.81 -5.88
C VAL A 70 8.46 7.90 -5.98
N SER A 71 7.21 7.61 -5.60
CA SER A 71 6.11 8.58 -5.53
C SER A 71 4.99 8.10 -4.61
N VAL A 72 4.16 9.04 -4.14
CA VAL A 72 2.87 8.78 -3.50
C VAL A 72 1.85 9.71 -4.13
N GLU A 73 0.78 9.14 -4.67
CA GLU A 73 -0.28 9.86 -5.38
C GLU A 73 -1.64 9.50 -4.78
N ARG A 74 -2.61 10.42 -4.91
CA ARG A 74 -3.98 10.28 -4.36
C ARG A 74 -4.98 10.39 -5.49
N PHE A 75 -5.95 9.50 -5.47
CA PHE A 75 -6.99 9.40 -6.49
C PHE A 75 -8.32 9.08 -5.84
N GLU A 76 -9.41 9.49 -6.50
CA GLU A 76 -10.74 9.01 -6.21
C GLU A 76 -11.08 7.80 -7.09
N VAL A 77 -11.74 6.80 -6.50
CA VAL A 77 -12.26 5.66 -7.25
C VAL A 77 -13.57 6.09 -7.92
N ALA A 78 -13.48 6.56 -9.16
CA ALA A 78 -14.67 6.98 -9.93
C ALA A 78 -15.53 5.79 -10.36
N VAL A 79 -14.89 4.67 -10.71
CA VAL A 79 -15.52 3.41 -11.10
C VAL A 79 -14.67 2.28 -10.56
N ALA A 80 -15.29 1.25 -9.99
CA ALA A 80 -14.65 0.01 -9.62
C ALA A 80 -15.47 -1.16 -10.18
N GLU A 81 -14.87 -1.89 -11.10
CA GLU A 81 -15.39 -3.15 -11.62
C GLU A 81 -14.34 -4.22 -11.36
N THR A 82 -14.77 -5.36 -10.84
CA THR A 82 -13.86 -6.46 -10.51
C THR A 82 -14.52 -7.77 -10.93
N ASP A 83 -13.89 -8.49 -11.84
CA ASP A 83 -14.21 -9.89 -12.15
C ASP A 83 -13.33 -10.82 -11.31
N ALA A 84 -13.16 -10.51 -10.02
CA ALA A 84 -12.21 -11.22 -9.15
C ALA A 84 -12.49 -12.74 -9.20
N SER A 85 -11.64 -13.44 -9.96
CA SER A 85 -11.62 -14.89 -10.18
C SER A 85 -10.72 -15.55 -9.15
#